data_AF-A0A3D1E2C2-F1
#
_entry.id   AF-A0A3D1E2C2-F1
#
_cell.length_a   1.000
_cell.length_b   1.000
_cell.length_c   1.000
_cell.angle_alpha   90.00
_cell.angle_beta   90.00
_cell.angle_gamma   90.00
#
_symmetry.space_group_name_H-M   'P 1'
#
loop_
_entity.id
_entity.type
_entity.pdbx_description
1 polymer ?
#
loop_
_entity_poly.entity_id
_entity_poly.type
_entity_poly.pdbx_seq_one_letter_code
_entity_poly.pdbx_strand_id
1 'polypeptide(L)'
;MISKQRMLAILSRSNSGDRTSRICDRFLSSLILLNLLAVSLESIDSLSEQYSGYFLVFEIFSVTIFGIEYLLRIWATAANESSRFSGSFGRRIGYIFSFTGLIDLVAILPSLLPLLLGEVDLRWLRVLRLVRLLKISHYSTALEDLIAAIKSEKNAFGAALYLFFIALFVSSSLMYVVEHQAQPENFSSIPTTMWWSLITLTTVGYGDV
;
A
#
# COMPACT_ATOMS: atom_id res chain seq x y z
N MET A 1 2.86 28.47 21.12
CA MET A 1 1.99 27.33 20.77
C MET A 1 1.87 27.27 19.25
N ILE A 2 2.11 26.10 18.64
CA ILE A 2 1.95 25.94 17.18
C ILE A 2 0.45 25.99 16.85
N SER A 3 0.04 26.92 15.97
CA SER A 3 -1.36 27.02 15.53
C SER A 3 -1.78 25.79 14.72
N LYS A 4 -3.06 25.38 14.82
CA LYS A 4 -3.63 24.28 14.02
C LYS A 4 -3.39 24.47 12.52
N GLN A 5 -3.45 25.71 12.03
CA GLN A 5 -3.16 26.04 10.63
C GLN A 5 -1.68 25.83 10.27
N ARG A 6 -0.76 26.12 11.20
CA ARG A 6 0.69 25.86 10.98
C ARG A 6 0.99 24.37 10.99
N MET A 7 0.37 23.61 11.89
CA MET A 7 0.50 22.15 11.92
C MET A 7 -0.11 21.53 10.67
N LEU A 8 -1.28 22.01 10.24
CA LEU A 8 -1.87 21.61 8.97
C LEU A 8 -0.90 21.89 7.82
N ALA A 9 -0.34 23.11 7.72
CA ALA A 9 0.61 23.45 6.65
C ALA A 9 1.91 22.61 6.65
N ILE A 10 2.36 22.14 7.82
CA ILE A 10 3.55 21.28 7.92
C ILE A 10 3.22 19.85 7.49
N LEU A 11 2.06 19.32 7.90
CA LEU A 11 1.64 17.93 7.68
C LEU A 11 0.84 17.70 6.40
N SER A 12 0.18 18.73 5.89
CA SER A 12 -0.38 18.77 4.54
C SER A 12 0.77 18.99 3.56
N ARG A 13 0.67 18.40 2.37
CA ARG A 13 1.70 18.47 1.32
C ARG A 13 2.44 19.80 1.28
N SER A 14 3.76 19.73 1.42
CA SER A 14 4.69 20.84 1.32
C SER A 14 4.39 21.69 0.08
N ASN A 15 3.88 22.91 0.28
CA ASN A 15 4.06 23.96 -0.71
C ASN A 15 5.56 24.30 -0.77
N SER A 16 6.12 24.43 -1.97
CA SER A 16 7.55 24.41 -2.32
C SER A 16 8.49 25.36 -1.55
N GLY A 17 7.94 26.28 -0.74
CA GLY A 17 8.70 27.22 0.09
C GLY A 17 9.05 26.78 1.52
N ASP A 18 8.33 25.84 2.16
CA ASP A 18 8.54 25.55 3.59
C ASP A 18 9.66 24.52 3.84
N ARG A 19 10.73 24.94 4.53
CA ARG A 19 11.83 24.04 4.90
C ARG A 19 11.41 23.01 5.93
N THR A 20 10.53 23.36 6.87
CA THR A 20 10.11 22.47 7.95
C THR A 20 9.25 21.33 7.42
N SER A 21 8.32 21.62 6.50
CA SER A 21 7.49 20.60 5.85
C SER A 21 8.35 19.61 5.05
N ARG A 22 9.30 20.10 4.23
CA ARG A 22 10.22 19.22 3.47
C ARG A 22 11.10 18.33 4.33
N ILE A 23 11.51 18.78 5.52
CA ILE A 23 12.29 17.96 6.45
C ILE A 23 11.38 16.88 7.05
N CYS A 24 10.16 17.24 7.43
CA CYS A 24 9.17 16.29 7.95
C CYS A 24 8.84 15.21 6.90
N ASP A 25 8.55 15.62 5.65
CA ASP A 25 8.24 14.71 4.54
C ASP A 25 9.40 13.74 4.26
N ARG A 26 10.64 14.24 4.22
CA ARG A 26 11.84 13.41 4.03
C ARG A 26 12.07 12.46 5.19
N PHE A 27 11.88 12.91 6.42
CA PHE A 27 12.01 12.09 7.61
C PHE A 27 11.00 10.93 7.60
N LEU A 28 9.71 11.24 7.40
CA LEU A 28 8.64 10.24 7.39
C LEU A 28 8.78 9.26 6.22
N SER A 29 9.13 9.75 5.03
CA SER A 29 9.41 8.88 3.87
C SER A 29 10.60 7.96 4.12
N SER A 30 11.69 8.48 4.70
CA SER A 30 12.86 7.66 5.06
C SER A 30 12.51 6.61 6.10
N LEU A 31 11.67 6.96 7.09
CA LEU A 31 11.21 6.03 8.10
C LEU A 31 10.37 4.88 7.51
N ILE A 32 9.55 5.16 6.48
CA ILE A 32 8.80 4.13 5.74
C ILE A 32 9.75 3.18 5.00
N LEU A 33 10.76 3.72 4.32
CA LEU A 33 11.75 2.88 3.60
C LEU A 33 12.57 2.03 4.57
N LEU A 34 12.99 2.58 5.71
CA LEU A 34 13.69 1.83 6.74
C LEU A 34 12.79 0.75 7.37
N ASN A 35 11.49 1.00 7.50
CA ASN A 35 10.52 -0.03 7.90
C ASN A 35 10.45 -1.18 6.91
N LEU A 36 10.43 -0.89 5.60
CA LEU A 36 10.46 -1.94 4.59
C LEU A 36 11.74 -2.76 4.68
N LEU A 37 12.89 -2.09 4.78
CA LEU A 37 14.18 -2.78 4.94
C LEU A 37 14.19 -3.64 6.20
N ALA A 38 13.67 -3.14 7.32
CA ALA A 38 13.55 -3.91 8.56
C ALA A 38 12.70 -5.17 8.36
N VAL A 39 11.54 -5.07 7.69
CA VAL A 39 10.68 -6.23 7.39
C VAL A 39 11.38 -7.23 6.46
N SER A 40 12.11 -6.74 5.45
CA SER A 40 12.89 -7.60 4.56
C SER A 40 14.03 -8.31 5.29
N LEU A 41 14.74 -7.62 6.20
CA LEU A 41 15.80 -8.24 6.99
C LEU A 41 15.25 -9.20 8.05
N GLU A 42 14.10 -8.88 8.66
CA GLU A 42 13.39 -9.76 9.60
C GLU A 42 12.90 -11.06 8.93
N SER A 43 12.69 -11.06 7.60
CA SER A 43 12.35 -12.29 6.86
C SER A 43 13.50 -13.28 6.69
N ILE A 44 14.74 -12.90 7.04
CA ILE A 44 15.90 -13.79 7.00
C ILE A 44 16.05 -14.43 8.38
N ASP A 45 15.88 -15.75 8.47
CA ASP A 45 15.82 -16.49 9.75
C ASP A 45 17.03 -16.20 10.66
N SER A 46 18.25 -16.18 10.12
CA SER A 46 19.47 -15.91 10.89
C SER A 46 19.50 -14.50 11.50
N LEU A 47 18.97 -13.50 10.79
CA LEU A 47 18.89 -12.12 11.28
C LEU A 47 17.73 -11.94 12.25
N SER A 48 16.60 -12.61 11.99
CA SER A 48 15.44 -12.61 12.89
C SER A 48 15.81 -13.18 14.27
N GLU A 49 16.48 -14.32 14.31
CA GLU A 49 16.90 -14.94 15.57
C GLU A 49 17.90 -14.07 16.35
N GLN A 50 18.85 -13.43 15.66
CA GLN A 50 19.89 -12.63 16.30
C GLN A 50 19.42 -11.21 16.69
N TYR A 51 18.55 -10.57 15.90
CA TYR A 51 18.20 -9.15 16.03
C TYR A 51 16.71 -8.89 16.26
N SER A 52 15.88 -9.90 16.53
CA SER A 52 14.43 -9.76 16.82
C SER A 52 14.09 -8.60 17.77
N GLY A 53 14.84 -8.45 18.86
CA GLY A 53 14.64 -7.36 19.83
C GLY A 53 14.84 -5.97 19.22
N TYR A 54 15.84 -5.79 18.36
CA TYR A 54 16.09 -4.52 17.67
C TYR A 54 14.99 -4.20 16.64
N PHE A 55 14.55 -5.21 15.89
CA PHE A 55 13.41 -5.05 14.97
C PHE A 55 12.14 -4.66 15.71
N LEU A 56 11.86 -5.28 16.87
CA LEU A 56 10.71 -4.95 17.70
C LEU A 56 10.78 -3.52 18.25
N VAL A 57 11.94 -3.08 18.75
CA VAL A 57 12.13 -1.70 19.24
C VAL A 57 11.94 -0.69 18.11
N PHE A 58 12.51 -0.95 16.94
CA PHE A 58 12.36 -0.10 15.77
C PHE A 58 10.92 -0.04 15.26
N GLU A 59 10.22 -1.17 15.28
CA GLU A 59 8.81 -1.28 14.95
C GLU A 59 7.95 -0.43 15.90
N ILE A 60 8.13 -0.57 17.22
CA ILE A 60 7.40 0.22 18.22
C ILE A 60 7.69 1.72 18.06
N PHE A 61 8.95 2.09 17.84
CA PHE A 61 9.36 3.47 17.61
C PHE A 61 8.67 4.07 16.39
N SER A 62 8.70 3.37 15.26
CA SER A 62 8.11 3.88 14.02
C SER A 62 6.58 3.91 14.04
N VAL A 63 5.92 2.90 14.62
CA VAL A 63 4.47 2.90 14.85
C VAL A 63 4.05 4.07 15.72
N THR A 64 4.82 4.36 16.76
CA THR A 64 4.53 5.50 17.64
C THR A 64 4.61 6.82 16.87
N ILE A 65 5.64 7.00 16.02
CA ILE A 65 5.75 8.19 15.16
C ILE A 65 4.57 8.30 14.19
N PHE A 66 4.22 7.22 13.49
CA PHE A 66 3.09 7.22 12.56
C PHE A 66 1.74 7.41 13.27
N GLY A 67 1.58 6.88 14.48
CA GLY A 67 0.40 7.10 15.31
C GLY A 67 0.26 8.56 15.73
N ILE A 68 1.37 9.18 16.18
CA ILE A 68 1.40 10.62 16.49
C ILE A 68 1.08 11.43 15.26
N GLU A 69 1.69 11.14 14.11
CA GLU A 69 1.44 11.84 12.86
C GLU A 69 -0.03 11.74 12.43
N TYR A 70 -0.64 10.55 12.51
CA TYR A 70 -2.07 10.37 12.22
C TYR A 70 -2.97 11.19 13.15
N LEU A 71 -2.71 11.17 14.46
CA LEU A 71 -3.45 11.97 15.44
C LEU A 71 -3.30 13.48 15.19
N LEU A 72 -2.09 13.92 14.85
CA LEU A 72 -1.83 15.32 14.51
C LEU A 72 -2.56 15.73 13.24
N ARG A 73 -2.65 14.87 12.23
CA ARG A 73 -3.42 15.13 11.01
C ARG A 73 -4.93 15.23 11.29
N ILE A 74 -5.48 14.34 12.10
CA ILE A 74 -6.89 14.43 12.55
C ILE A 74 -7.11 15.76 13.28
N TRP A 75 -6.21 16.13 14.20
CA TRP A 75 -6.33 17.37 14.96
C TRP A 75 -6.20 18.62 14.08
N ALA A 76 -5.25 18.63 13.15
CA ALA A 76 -4.97 19.76 12.26
C ALA A 76 -6.09 19.95 11.21
N THR A 77 -6.69 18.87 10.71
CA THR A 77 -7.76 18.92 9.69
C THR A 77 -9.02 19.62 10.21
N ALA A 78 -9.20 19.72 11.52
CA ALA A 78 -10.25 20.57 12.11
C ALA A 78 -10.19 22.04 11.64
N ALA A 79 -8.98 22.55 11.38
CA ALA A 79 -8.74 23.90 10.90
C ALA A 79 -8.81 24.02 9.37
N ASN A 80 -9.09 22.94 8.64
CA ASN A 80 -9.22 22.99 7.19
C ASN A 80 -10.57 23.62 6.81
N GLU A 81 -10.53 24.88 6.37
CA GLU A 81 -11.72 25.64 5.94
C GLU A 81 -12.26 25.21 4.57
N SER A 82 -11.46 24.51 3.76
CA SER A 82 -11.87 24.01 2.44
C SER A 82 -12.70 22.72 2.47
N SER A 83 -12.95 22.16 3.67
CA SER A 83 -13.72 20.92 3.81
C SER A 83 -15.22 21.15 3.61
N ARG A 84 -15.86 20.20 2.92
CA ARG A 84 -17.32 20.18 2.67
C ARG A 84 -18.17 20.04 3.94
N PHE A 85 -17.58 19.69 5.07
CA PHE A 85 -18.29 19.46 6.32
C PHE A 85 -18.32 20.73 7.19
N SER A 86 -19.51 21.08 7.67
CA SER A 86 -19.70 22.12 8.69
C SER A 86 -19.34 21.58 10.08
N GLY A 87 -18.48 22.31 10.80
CA GLY A 87 -18.06 21.97 12.17
C GLY A 87 -16.76 21.16 12.28
N SER A 88 -16.03 21.40 13.38
CA SER A 88 -14.72 20.78 13.64
C SER A 88 -14.78 19.26 13.74
N PHE A 89 -15.90 18.69 14.19
CA PHE A 89 -16.06 17.24 14.37
C PHE A 89 -16.32 16.53 13.02
N GLY A 90 -17.19 17.09 12.18
CA GLY A 90 -17.47 16.55 10.84
C GLY A 90 -16.22 16.51 9.96
N ARG A 91 -15.35 17.53 10.05
CA ARG A 91 -14.07 17.56 9.32
C ARG A 91 -13.11 16.45 9.74
N ARG A 92 -13.10 16.08 11.03
CA ARG A 92 -12.25 14.99 11.56
C ARG A 92 -12.73 13.64 11.07
N ILE A 93 -14.02 13.37 11.19
CA ILE A 93 -14.63 12.13 10.69
C ILE A 93 -14.45 12.02 9.18
N GLY A 94 -14.64 13.11 8.44
CA GLY A 94 -14.38 13.16 7.00
C GLY A 94 -12.94 12.79 6.63
N TYR A 95 -11.95 13.17 7.45
CA TYR A 95 -10.56 12.75 7.23
C TYR A 95 -10.36 11.26 7.51
N ILE A 96 -10.87 10.74 8.63
CA ILE A 96 -10.71 9.32 9.01
C ILE A 96 -11.22 8.37 7.91
N PHE A 97 -12.34 8.70 7.28
CA PHE A 97 -12.93 7.91 6.19
C PHE A 97 -12.47 8.34 4.79
N SER A 98 -11.51 9.26 4.68
CA SER A 98 -10.90 9.62 3.40
C SER A 98 -9.87 8.58 2.95
N PHE A 99 -9.56 8.51 1.65
CA PHE A 99 -8.55 7.60 1.12
C PHE A 99 -7.20 7.72 1.85
N THR A 100 -6.74 8.94 2.07
CA THR A 100 -5.49 9.25 2.80
C THR A 100 -5.56 8.87 4.28
N GLY A 101 -6.69 9.15 4.95
CA GLY A 101 -6.89 8.77 6.34
C GLY A 101 -6.97 7.25 6.55
N LEU A 102 -7.61 6.53 5.63
CA LEU A 102 -7.63 5.07 5.64
C LEU A 102 -6.22 4.48 5.44
N ILE A 103 -5.41 5.05 4.53
CA ILE A 103 -4.01 4.63 4.38
C ILE A 103 -3.23 4.83 5.68
N ASP A 104 -3.38 5.98 6.34
CA ASP A 104 -2.70 6.25 7.61
C ASP A 104 -3.12 5.27 8.71
N LEU A 105 -4.41 4.94 8.78
CA LEU A 105 -4.95 3.99 9.75
C LEU A 105 -4.46 2.56 9.49
N VAL A 106 -4.58 2.08 8.26
CA VAL A 106 -4.18 0.71 7.89
C VAL A 106 -2.65 0.54 7.98
N ALA A 107 -1.88 1.62 7.86
CA ALA A 107 -0.43 1.57 8.05
C ALA A 107 -0.01 1.29 9.51
N ILE A 108 -0.76 1.76 10.50
CA ILE A 108 -0.44 1.54 11.93
C ILE A 108 -1.11 0.29 12.51
N LEU A 109 -2.25 -0.10 11.93
CA LEU A 109 -3.14 -1.13 12.46
C LEU A 109 -2.48 -2.53 12.60
N PRO A 110 -1.69 -3.05 11.63
CA PRO A 110 -1.06 -4.36 11.73
C PRO A 110 -0.18 -4.55 12.98
N SER A 111 0.35 -3.46 13.53
CA SER A 111 1.21 -3.50 14.71
C SER A 111 0.52 -3.09 16.00
N LEU A 112 -0.63 -2.42 15.89
CA LEU A 112 -1.52 -2.17 17.01
C LEU A 112 -2.33 -3.42 17.37
N LEU A 113 -2.74 -4.21 16.37
CA LEU A 113 -3.61 -5.37 16.57
C LEU A 113 -3.04 -6.42 17.53
N PRO A 114 -1.76 -6.85 17.44
CA PRO A 114 -1.20 -7.80 18.40
C PRO A 114 -1.19 -7.28 19.85
N LEU A 115 -1.04 -5.95 20.02
CA LEU A 115 -1.06 -5.31 21.34
C LEU A 115 -2.47 -5.30 21.95
N LEU A 116 -3.51 -5.17 21.12
CA LEU A 116 -4.91 -5.10 21.56
C LEU A 116 -5.57 -6.47 21.71
N LEU A 117 -5.25 -7.41 20.81
CA LEU A 117 -5.93 -8.71 20.71
C LEU A 117 -5.16 -9.85 21.39
N GLY A 118 -3.92 -9.62 21.86
CA GLY A 118 -3.11 -10.63 22.55
C GLY A 118 -2.50 -11.69 21.60
N GLU A 119 -2.25 -12.89 22.13
CA GLU A 119 -1.54 -14.01 21.46
C GLU A 119 -2.37 -14.73 20.37
N VAL A 120 -3.01 -13.98 19.48
CA VAL A 120 -3.47 -14.56 18.22
C VAL A 120 -2.23 -14.77 17.33
N ASP A 121 -2.15 -15.90 16.60
CA ASP A 121 -1.05 -16.14 15.66
C ASP A 121 -1.16 -15.20 14.45
N LEU A 122 -0.68 -13.98 14.65
CA LEU A 122 -0.78 -12.86 13.73
C LEU A 122 0.47 -12.76 12.83
N ARG A 123 1.11 -13.89 12.50
CA ARG A 123 2.24 -13.94 11.57
C ARG A 123 1.92 -13.25 10.24
N TRP A 124 0.72 -13.46 9.70
CA TRP A 124 0.26 -12.81 8.47
C TRP A 124 0.15 -11.29 8.60
N LEU A 125 -0.10 -10.74 9.80
CA LEU A 125 -0.10 -9.28 10.01
C LEU A 125 1.29 -8.67 9.80
N ARG A 126 2.38 -9.45 9.95
CA ARG A 126 3.72 -8.95 9.66
C ARG A 126 3.85 -8.56 8.20
N VAL A 127 3.28 -9.34 7.28
CA VAL A 127 3.23 -9.01 5.85
C VAL A 127 2.38 -7.76 5.61
N LEU A 128 1.28 -7.60 6.36
CA LEU A 128 0.45 -6.39 6.25
C LEU A 128 1.18 -5.11 6.68
N ARG A 129 2.31 -5.18 7.40
CA ARG A 129 3.15 -3.99 7.65
C ARG A 129 3.67 -3.36 6.36
N LEU A 130 3.79 -4.14 5.27
CA LEU A 130 4.14 -3.60 3.94
C LEU A 130 3.11 -2.61 3.40
N VAL A 131 1.87 -2.64 3.90
CA VAL A 131 0.84 -1.66 3.53
C VAL A 131 1.25 -0.23 3.94
N ARG A 132 2.19 -0.06 4.89
CA ARG A 132 2.81 1.25 5.19
C ARG A 132 3.46 1.91 4.00
N LEU A 133 3.89 1.15 2.99
CA LEU A 133 4.39 1.70 1.73
C LEU A 133 3.38 2.62 1.06
N LEU A 134 2.08 2.35 1.21
CA LEU A 134 1.05 3.22 0.67
C LEU A 134 1.11 4.63 1.25
N LYS A 135 1.69 4.84 2.46
CA LYS A 135 1.89 6.19 3.02
C LYS A 135 2.82 7.05 2.15
N ILE A 136 3.66 6.48 1.28
CA ILE A 136 4.48 7.24 0.32
C ILE A 136 3.61 8.15 -0.56
N SER A 137 2.36 7.77 -0.83
CA SER A 137 1.40 8.60 -1.58
C SER A 137 1.18 9.99 -0.96
N HIS A 138 1.37 10.15 0.35
CA HIS A 138 1.24 11.45 1.01
C HIS A 138 2.37 12.42 0.63
N TYR A 139 3.56 11.88 0.36
CA TYR A 139 4.78 12.66 0.14
C TYR A 139 5.18 12.75 -1.34
N SER A 140 4.54 11.97 -2.20
CA SER A 140 4.80 11.93 -3.65
C SER A 140 3.54 12.24 -4.45
N THR A 141 3.61 13.27 -5.30
CA THR A 141 2.54 13.60 -6.26
C THR A 141 2.42 12.56 -7.36
N ALA A 142 3.51 11.84 -7.67
CA ALA A 142 3.57 10.90 -8.79
C ALA A 142 2.48 9.83 -8.74
N LEU A 143 2.10 9.37 -7.54
CA LEU A 143 1.04 8.38 -7.39
C LEU A 143 -0.35 8.98 -7.68
N GLU A 144 -0.60 10.23 -7.28
CA GLU A 144 -1.84 10.94 -7.64
C GLU A 144 -1.89 11.24 -9.13
N ASP A 145 -0.77 11.66 -9.72
CA ASP A 145 -0.66 11.93 -11.16
C ASP A 145 -0.92 10.64 -11.96
N LEU A 146 -0.37 9.51 -11.53
CA LEU A 146 -0.63 8.20 -12.11
C LEU A 146 -2.11 7.81 -11.99
N ILE A 147 -2.71 7.94 -10.81
CA ILE A 147 -4.14 7.65 -10.61
C ILE A 147 -5.01 8.56 -11.48
N ALA A 148 -4.65 9.84 -11.60
CA ALA A 148 -5.36 10.79 -12.43
C ALA A 148 -5.29 10.40 -13.92
N ALA A 149 -4.11 9.99 -14.41
CA ALA A 149 -3.92 9.51 -15.78
C ALA A 149 -4.70 8.21 -16.06
N ILE A 150 -4.69 7.25 -15.12
CA ILE A 150 -5.48 6.02 -15.25
C ILE A 150 -6.97 6.37 -15.28
N LYS A 151 -7.41 7.32 -14.44
CA LYS A 151 -8.81 7.73 -14.37
C LYS A 151 -9.27 8.47 -15.63
N SER A 152 -8.39 9.26 -16.27
CA SER A 152 -8.70 9.89 -17.55
C SER A 152 -8.82 8.85 -18.67
N GLU A 153 -8.00 7.80 -18.65
CA GLU A 153 -7.97 6.75 -19.67
C GLU A 153 -8.74 5.46 -19.29
N LYS A 154 -9.63 5.54 -18.30
CA LYS A 154 -10.32 4.35 -17.74
C LYS A 154 -11.05 3.50 -18.78
N ASN A 155 -11.59 4.13 -19.84
CA ASN A 155 -12.33 3.44 -20.88
C ASN A 155 -11.38 2.63 -21.77
N ALA A 156 -10.24 3.19 -22.14
CA ALA A 156 -9.22 2.50 -22.93
C ALA A 156 -8.60 1.35 -22.14
N PHE A 157 -8.25 1.58 -20.86
CA PHE A 157 -7.80 0.52 -19.97
C PHE A 157 -8.84 -0.60 -19.80
N GLY A 158 -10.12 -0.25 -19.63
CA GLY A 158 -11.21 -1.21 -19.52
C GLY A 158 -11.38 -2.05 -20.80
N ALA A 159 -11.33 -1.43 -21.98
CA ALA A 159 -11.39 -2.14 -23.25
C ALA A 159 -10.19 -3.07 -23.47
N ALA A 160 -8.98 -2.60 -23.14
CA ALA A 160 -7.76 -3.41 -23.22
C ALA A 160 -7.83 -4.63 -22.29
N LEU A 161 -8.26 -4.43 -21.04
CA LEU A 161 -8.43 -5.50 -20.06
C LEU A 161 -9.51 -6.51 -20.51
N TYR A 162 -10.60 -6.02 -21.10
CA TYR A 162 -11.65 -6.88 -21.66
C TYR A 162 -11.12 -7.78 -22.80
N LEU A 163 -10.40 -7.19 -23.76
CA LEU A 163 -9.75 -7.95 -24.84
C LEU A 163 -8.69 -8.92 -24.31
N PHE A 164 -7.92 -8.51 -23.30
CA PHE A 164 -6.95 -9.36 -22.63
C PHE A 164 -7.61 -10.60 -22.01
N PHE A 165 -8.73 -10.44 -21.29
CA PHE A 165 -9.45 -11.57 -20.73
C PHE A 165 -10.03 -12.49 -21.81
N ILE A 166 -10.57 -11.95 -22.92
CA ILE A 166 -11.00 -12.77 -24.05
C ILE A 166 -9.83 -13.59 -24.59
N ALA A 167 -8.70 -12.94 -24.87
CA ALA A 167 -7.51 -13.61 -25.37
C ALA A 167 -7.03 -14.70 -24.40
N LEU A 168 -7.02 -14.41 -23.10
CA LEU A 168 -6.65 -15.36 -22.05
C LEU A 168 -7.56 -16.60 -22.06
N PHE A 169 -8.88 -16.43 -22.09
CA PHE A 169 -9.82 -17.55 -22.10
C PHE A 169 -9.76 -18.36 -23.39
N VAL A 170 -9.69 -17.70 -24.54
CA VAL A 170 -9.64 -18.36 -25.85
C VAL A 170 -8.34 -19.15 -26.02
N SER A 171 -7.19 -18.52 -25.75
CA SER A 171 -5.88 -19.19 -25.84
C SER A 171 -5.79 -20.37 -24.87
N SER A 172 -6.28 -20.20 -23.64
CA SER A 172 -6.25 -21.29 -22.66
C SER A 172 -7.11 -22.47 -23.07
N SER A 173 -8.31 -22.21 -23.61
CA SER A 173 -9.22 -23.25 -24.05
C SER A 173 -8.67 -23.99 -25.28
N LEU A 174 -8.07 -23.24 -26.22
CA LEU A 174 -7.47 -23.82 -27.42
C LEU A 174 -6.26 -24.70 -27.05
N MET A 175 -5.37 -24.18 -26.22
CA MET A 175 -4.16 -24.90 -25.81
C MET A 175 -4.51 -26.16 -25.01
N TYR A 176 -5.50 -26.09 -24.12
CA TYR A 176 -6.04 -27.27 -23.45
C TYR A 176 -6.53 -28.33 -24.45
N VAL A 177 -7.36 -27.94 -25.43
CA VAL A 177 -7.89 -28.91 -26.41
C VAL A 177 -6.78 -29.55 -27.26
N VAL A 178 -5.74 -28.80 -27.61
CA VAL A 178 -4.64 -29.28 -28.45
C VAL A 178 -3.66 -30.15 -27.67
N GLU A 179 -3.22 -29.71 -26.50
CA GLU A 179 -2.08 -30.29 -25.79
C GLU A 179 -2.46 -31.22 -24.64
N HIS A 180 -3.71 -31.22 -24.17
CA HIS A 180 -4.11 -32.04 -23.02
C HIS A 180 -3.82 -33.53 -23.21
N GLN A 181 -3.97 -34.06 -24.43
CA GLN A 181 -3.68 -35.48 -24.68
C GLN A 181 -2.18 -35.79 -24.67
N ALA A 182 -1.34 -34.85 -25.12
CA ALA A 182 0.11 -35.03 -25.18
C ALA A 182 0.79 -34.75 -23.84
N GLN A 183 0.28 -33.77 -23.09
CA GLN A 183 0.83 -33.29 -21.83
C GLN A 183 -0.28 -33.05 -20.79
N PRO A 184 -0.96 -34.11 -20.32
CA PRO A 184 -2.11 -34.00 -19.42
C PRO A 184 -1.77 -33.39 -18.06
N GLU A 185 -0.51 -33.50 -17.60
CA GLU A 185 -0.06 -32.89 -16.34
C GLU A 185 0.02 -31.36 -16.43
N ASN A 186 0.56 -30.86 -17.54
CA ASN A 186 0.78 -29.43 -17.81
C ASN A 186 -0.52 -28.72 -18.23
N PHE A 187 -1.31 -29.37 -19.07
CA PHE A 187 -2.58 -28.87 -19.60
C PHE A 187 -3.77 -29.65 -19.03
N SER A 188 -3.81 -29.84 -17.71
CA SER A 188 -4.81 -30.68 -17.02
C SER A 188 -6.23 -30.13 -17.06
N SER A 189 -6.39 -28.81 -17.09
CA SER A 189 -7.68 -28.13 -17.15
C SER A 189 -7.54 -26.75 -17.79
N ILE A 190 -8.65 -26.16 -18.23
CA ILE A 190 -8.63 -24.79 -18.76
C ILE A 190 -8.08 -23.80 -17.72
N PRO A 191 -8.52 -23.79 -16.44
CA PRO A 191 -7.91 -22.94 -15.41
C PRO A 191 -6.40 -23.15 -15.21
N THR A 192 -5.91 -24.39 -15.24
CA THR A 192 -4.47 -24.68 -15.17
C THR A 192 -3.75 -24.05 -16.36
N THR A 193 -4.32 -24.18 -17.55
CA THR A 193 -3.77 -23.64 -18.81
C THR A 193 -3.81 -22.11 -18.87
N MET A 194 -4.65 -21.46 -18.06
CA MET A 194 -4.66 -20.00 -17.92
C MET A 194 -3.34 -19.48 -17.34
N TRP A 195 -2.63 -20.25 -16.52
CA TRP A 195 -1.28 -19.87 -16.07
C TRP A 195 -0.33 -19.72 -17.25
N TRP A 196 -0.24 -20.73 -18.12
CA TRP A 196 0.58 -20.69 -19.34
C TRP A 196 0.18 -19.54 -20.27
N SER A 197 -1.13 -19.35 -20.49
CA SER A 197 -1.62 -18.27 -21.35
C SER A 197 -1.33 -16.89 -20.77
N LEU A 198 -1.43 -16.73 -19.45
CA LEU A 198 -1.12 -15.49 -18.74
C LEU A 198 0.35 -15.12 -18.89
N ILE A 199 1.27 -16.03 -18.60
CA ILE A 199 2.72 -15.76 -18.71
C ILE A 199 3.15 -15.53 -20.17
N THR A 200 2.47 -16.15 -21.13
CA THR A 200 2.75 -15.98 -22.56
C THR A 200 2.22 -14.64 -23.08
N LEU A 201 0.96 -14.30 -22.80
CA LEU A 201 0.35 -13.02 -23.22
C LEU A 201 1.02 -11.82 -22.56
N THR A 202 1.54 -11.98 -21.35
CA THR A 202 2.32 -10.94 -20.64
C THR A 202 3.81 -10.96 -20.99
N THR A 203 4.24 -11.83 -21.91
CA THR A 203 5.62 -11.96 -22.40
C THR A 203 6.65 -12.30 -21.31
N VAL A 204 6.21 -12.93 -20.22
CA VAL A 204 7.08 -13.41 -19.13
C VAL A 204 7.78 -14.71 -19.54
N GLY A 205 7.00 -15.71 -19.98
CA GLY A 205 7.52 -16.95 -20.57
C GLY A 205 8.54 -17.72 -19.72
N TYR A 206 8.15 -18.18 -18.52
CA TYR A 206 9.04 -18.96 -17.64
C TYR A 206 9.53 -20.28 -18.25
N GLY A 207 8.72 -20.90 -19.13
CA GLY A 207 9.02 -22.21 -19.72
C GLY A 207 8.86 -23.38 -18.74
N ASP A 208 8.09 -23.17 -17.67
CA ASP A 208 7.68 -24.19 -16.70
C ASP A 208 6.54 -25.08 -17.21
N VAL A 209 5.80 -24.58 -18.23
CA VAL A 209 4.71 -25.26 -18.93
C VAL A 209 4.97 -25.25 -20.43
#